data_AF-A0A9R0J5N7-F1
#
_entry.id   AF-A0A9R0J5N7-F1
#
_cell.length_a   1.000
_cell.length_b   1.000
_cell.length_c   1.000
_cell.angle_alpha   90.00
_cell.angle_beta   90.00
_cell.angle_gamma   90.00
#
_symmetry.space_group_name_H-M   'P 1'
#
loop_
_entity.id
_entity.type
_entity.pdbx_description
1 polymer ?
#
loop_
_entity_poly.entity_id
_entity_poly.type
_entity_poly.pdbx_seq_one_letter_code
_entity_poly.pdbx_strand_id
1 'polypeptide(L)'
;MHVSENAFQPLRSPPSNQVESEVMPNYNWDEFEESASESENEFDQGEGSDTAVKKATLRHRIIIPNWPESREFDEKVEAIAIDADGIRHLVKGPVLPRDVWHDAKGFRYIVKLNEFNQPIRKGGKILVSFLGDIAKNDSLCPVGVPSWRAVNNQLKTNVVTMIRKHFVLPDGPLVNKALVMRIEKPWNNHRYKLKKDFFVPVNKSREENYANVPDGVSTRSWTELVDYWLLPEAMEKPEMGKNAQALQGNKHNSGATSFANRRVDMFKFLDSRFSGRSLCCTAEYAGLVSFRE
;
A
#
# COMPACT_ATOMS: atom_id res chain seq x y z
N MET A 1 66.42 45.77 28.76
CA MET A 1 65.84 44.71 27.93
C MET A 1 64.65 44.15 28.69
N HIS A 2 63.44 44.59 28.32
CA HIS A 2 62.23 44.19 29.03
C HIS A 2 61.89 42.73 28.72
N VAL A 3 61.83 41.92 29.79
CA VAL A 3 61.40 40.53 29.76
C VAL A 3 59.92 40.53 30.13
N SER A 4 59.07 40.28 29.14
CA SER A 4 57.61 40.19 29.31
C SER A 4 57.20 38.76 29.67
N GLU A 5 56.24 38.67 30.59
CA GLU A 5 55.60 37.48 31.13
C GLU A 5 54.98 36.60 30.03
N ASN A 6 55.32 35.31 30.01
CA ASN A 6 54.57 34.30 29.25
C ASN A 6 53.60 33.59 30.20
N ALA A 7 52.32 33.93 30.04
CA ALA A 7 51.20 33.27 30.70
C ALA A 7 51.01 31.83 30.18
N PHE A 8 50.71 30.92 31.10
CA PHE A 8 50.30 29.54 30.88
C PHE A 8 49.18 29.44 29.82
N GLN A 9 49.42 28.67 28.75
CA GLN A 9 48.36 28.28 27.81
C GLN A 9 47.56 27.09 28.38
N PRO A 10 46.22 27.11 28.38
CA PRO A 10 45.40 25.98 28.78
C PRO A 10 45.40 24.87 27.72
N LEU A 11 45.44 23.63 28.19
CA LEU A 11 45.23 22.41 27.40
C LEU A 11 43.93 22.49 26.56
N ARG A 12 44.05 22.28 25.24
CA ARG A 12 42.90 22.09 24.35
C ARG A 12 42.17 20.81 24.73
N SER A 13 40.89 20.95 25.11
CA SER A 13 39.95 19.83 25.21
C SER A 13 39.77 19.16 23.82
N PRO A 14 39.62 17.82 23.77
CA PRO A 14 39.34 17.12 22.52
C PRO A 14 37.92 17.46 22.03
N PRO A 15 37.68 17.46 20.70
CA PRO A 15 36.38 17.77 20.14
C PRO A 15 35.36 16.73 20.58
N SER A 16 34.24 17.23 21.13
CA SER A 16 33.05 16.45 21.42
C SER A 16 32.55 15.80 20.12
N ASN A 17 32.55 14.46 20.07
CA ASN A 17 31.91 13.70 19.02
C ASN A 17 30.43 14.11 18.95
N GLN A 18 30.09 14.92 17.94
CA GLN A 18 28.71 15.04 17.51
C GLN A 18 28.32 13.69 16.93
N VAL A 19 27.41 13.01 17.61
CA VAL A 19 26.68 11.89 17.02
C VAL A 19 25.90 12.48 15.86
N GLU A 20 26.35 12.24 14.63
CA GLU A 20 25.55 12.41 13.43
C GLU A 20 24.32 11.53 13.60
N SER A 21 23.21 12.12 14.04
CA SER A 21 21.90 11.52 13.85
C SER A 21 21.68 11.49 12.34
N GLU A 22 21.79 10.32 11.72
CA GLU A 22 21.36 10.10 10.34
C GLU A 22 19.90 10.56 10.21
N VAL A 23 19.74 11.77 9.64
CA VAL A 23 18.45 12.29 9.23
C VAL A 23 17.99 11.43 8.07
N MET A 24 17.06 10.52 8.36
CA MET A 24 16.36 9.75 7.33
C MET A 24 15.75 10.73 6.32
N PRO A 25 15.98 10.54 5.00
CA PRO A 25 15.51 11.49 4.00
C PRO A 25 13.99 11.59 4.04
N ASN A 26 13.52 12.83 4.01
CA ASN A 26 12.11 13.20 3.94
C ASN A 26 11.52 12.68 2.63
N TYR A 27 10.91 11.49 2.67
CA TYR A 27 10.24 10.90 1.52
C TYR A 27 9.00 11.74 1.17
N ASN A 28 9.09 12.43 0.03
CA ASN A 28 8.00 13.14 -0.63
C ASN A 28 6.92 12.12 -1.07
N TRP A 29 5.68 12.32 -0.63
CA TRP A 29 4.61 11.30 -0.68
C TRP A 29 3.76 11.29 -1.97
N ASP A 30 4.12 12.12 -2.97
CA ASP A 30 3.31 12.29 -4.18
C ASP A 30 3.62 11.30 -5.33
N GLU A 31 4.57 10.37 -5.18
CA GLU A 31 5.05 9.55 -6.32
C GLU A 31 4.56 8.09 -6.35
N PHE A 32 3.38 7.78 -5.81
CA PHE A 32 2.84 6.42 -5.94
C PHE A 32 1.31 6.39 -6.03
N GLU A 33 0.74 6.97 -7.08
CA GLU A 33 -0.65 6.74 -7.46
C GLU A 33 -0.82 5.38 -8.17
N GLU A 34 -1.03 4.33 -7.36
CA GLU A 34 -1.65 3.09 -7.84
C GLU A 34 -3.12 3.39 -8.17
N SER A 35 -3.42 3.44 -9.48
CA SER A 35 -4.73 3.76 -10.03
C SER A 35 -5.80 2.77 -9.55
N ALA A 36 -6.75 3.27 -8.75
CA ALA A 36 -8.06 2.67 -8.64
C ALA A 36 -8.84 3.07 -9.90
N SER A 37 -9.14 2.10 -10.75
CA SER A 37 -10.04 2.29 -11.88
C SER A 37 -11.47 2.45 -11.34
N GLU A 38 -11.92 3.70 -11.18
CA GLU A 38 -13.34 4.02 -11.08
C GLU A 38 -13.89 4.06 -12.51
N SER A 39 -14.78 3.13 -12.84
CA SER A 39 -15.55 3.17 -14.08
C SER A 39 -16.68 4.18 -13.91
N GLU A 40 -16.54 5.33 -14.55
CA GLU A 40 -17.63 6.30 -14.70
C GLU A 40 -18.65 5.75 -15.71
N ASN A 41 -19.91 5.65 -15.29
CA ASN A 41 -21.03 5.41 -16.20
C ASN A 41 -21.34 6.73 -16.90
N GLU A 42 -20.88 6.87 -18.14
CA GLU A 42 -21.26 7.94 -19.04
C GLU A 42 -22.67 7.67 -19.55
N PHE A 43 -23.61 8.55 -19.20
CA PHE A 43 -24.99 8.53 -19.66
C PHE A 43 -25.05 9.26 -21.00
N ASP A 44 -24.97 8.49 -22.09
CA ASP A 44 -25.07 9.04 -23.45
C ASP A 44 -26.53 9.01 -23.93
N GLN A 45 -27.05 10.19 -24.29
CA GLN A 45 -28.33 10.35 -24.98
C GLN A 45 -28.05 10.45 -26.47
N GLY A 46 -28.32 9.39 -27.23
CA GLY A 46 -28.21 9.37 -28.67
C GLY A 46 -28.93 8.19 -29.29
N GLU A 47 -29.90 8.50 -30.15
CA GLU A 47 -30.80 7.58 -30.85
C GLU A 47 -30.09 6.62 -31.82
N GLY A 48 -30.65 5.40 -31.99
CA GLY A 48 -30.59 4.71 -33.29
C GLY A 48 -29.78 3.42 -33.40
N SER A 49 -30.52 2.30 -33.37
CA SER A 49 -30.29 1.01 -34.04
C SER A 49 -29.24 0.01 -33.52
N ASP A 50 -29.74 -1.24 -33.45
CA ASP A 50 -29.06 -2.53 -33.26
C ASP A 50 -28.49 -2.88 -31.88
N THR A 51 -29.41 -3.26 -30.99
CA THR A 51 -29.18 -4.00 -29.74
C THR A 51 -28.53 -5.37 -29.99
N ALA A 52 -27.21 -5.38 -30.16
CA ALA A 52 -26.39 -6.47 -29.65
C ALA A 52 -26.25 -6.26 -28.13
N VAL A 53 -27.15 -6.87 -27.36
CA VAL A 53 -27.04 -6.95 -25.89
C VAL A 53 -25.67 -7.56 -25.58
N LYS A 54 -24.69 -6.72 -25.23
CA LYS A 54 -23.43 -7.17 -24.63
C LYS A 54 -23.82 -7.83 -23.31
N LYS A 55 -23.99 -9.16 -23.32
CA LYS A 55 -24.22 -9.93 -22.11
C LYS A 55 -23.14 -9.55 -21.10
N ALA A 56 -23.55 -8.93 -19.99
CA ALA A 56 -22.65 -8.67 -18.89
C ALA A 56 -22.08 -10.01 -18.41
N THR A 57 -20.82 -10.28 -18.73
CA THR A 57 -20.14 -11.45 -18.19
C THR A 57 -20.09 -11.26 -16.68
N LEU A 58 -20.92 -11.99 -15.94
CA LEU A 58 -20.77 -12.12 -14.50
C LEU A 58 -19.36 -12.68 -14.27
N ARG A 59 -18.41 -11.81 -13.91
CA ARG A 59 -17.03 -12.19 -13.65
C ARG A 59 -17.02 -12.84 -12.26
N HIS A 60 -17.50 -14.06 -12.17
CA HIS A 60 -17.58 -14.78 -10.89
C HIS A 60 -16.21 -15.37 -10.52
N ARG A 61 -15.93 -15.40 -9.21
CA ARG A 61 -14.80 -16.11 -8.64
C ARG A 61 -14.96 -17.61 -8.86
N ILE A 62 -13.94 -18.29 -9.36
CA ILE A 62 -13.95 -19.75 -9.54
C ILE A 62 -12.95 -20.37 -8.58
N ILE A 63 -13.39 -21.36 -7.80
CA ILE A 63 -12.53 -22.15 -6.90
C ILE A 63 -12.46 -23.57 -7.46
N ILE A 64 -11.25 -23.99 -7.83
CA ILE A 64 -10.96 -25.36 -8.25
C ILE A 64 -10.43 -26.11 -7.03
N PRO A 65 -11.17 -27.12 -6.54
CA PRO A 65 -10.81 -27.78 -5.30
C PRO A 65 -9.59 -28.70 -5.44
N ASN A 66 -8.93 -28.99 -4.32
CA ASN A 66 -7.87 -30.00 -4.20
C ASN A 66 -6.74 -29.80 -5.23
N TRP A 67 -6.27 -28.57 -5.39
CA TRP A 67 -5.21 -28.23 -6.33
C TRP A 67 -3.86 -28.80 -5.84
N PRO A 68 -3.21 -29.69 -6.62
CA PRO A 68 -1.99 -30.36 -6.18
C PRO A 68 -0.80 -29.40 -6.11
N GLU A 69 0.08 -29.62 -5.13
CA GLU A 69 1.25 -28.77 -4.88
C GLU A 69 2.23 -28.73 -6.04
N SER A 70 2.43 -29.86 -6.73
CA SER A 70 3.34 -29.98 -7.87
C SER A 70 2.84 -29.33 -9.14
N ARG A 71 1.56 -28.97 -9.22
CA ARG A 71 0.96 -28.43 -10.44
C ARG A 71 1.12 -26.93 -10.50
N GLU A 72 1.85 -26.49 -11.53
CA GLU A 72 2.04 -25.09 -11.84
C GLU A 72 0.72 -24.39 -12.19
N PHE A 73 0.70 -23.08 -11.94
CA PHE A 73 -0.42 -22.19 -12.20
C PHE A 73 0.11 -20.79 -12.52
N ASP A 74 -0.71 -19.95 -13.17
CA ASP A 74 -0.28 -18.60 -13.50
C ASP A 74 -0.50 -17.66 -12.31
N GLU A 75 0.57 -17.41 -11.55
CA GLU A 75 0.56 -16.50 -10.40
C GLU A 75 0.05 -15.09 -10.74
N LYS A 76 0.15 -14.63 -12.00
CA LYS A 76 -0.30 -13.29 -12.37
C LYS A 76 -1.82 -13.15 -12.34
N VAL A 77 -2.55 -14.23 -12.64
CA VAL A 77 -4.02 -14.19 -12.77
C VAL A 77 -4.74 -15.14 -11.79
N GLU A 78 -4.03 -16.10 -11.22
CA GLU A 78 -4.54 -17.14 -10.32
C GLU A 78 -3.83 -17.10 -8.96
N ALA A 79 -4.56 -17.44 -7.91
CA ALA A 79 -4.03 -17.50 -6.54
C ALA A 79 -4.33 -18.86 -5.92
N ILE A 80 -3.56 -19.23 -4.91
CA ILE A 80 -3.85 -20.41 -4.08
C ILE A 80 -4.53 -19.94 -2.80
N ALA A 81 -5.54 -20.67 -2.38
CA ALA A 81 -6.13 -20.60 -1.06
C ALA A 81 -5.99 -21.95 -0.34
N ILE A 82 -6.06 -21.93 0.98
CA ILE A 82 -6.05 -23.11 1.85
C ILE A 82 -7.33 -23.09 2.66
N ASP A 83 -8.04 -24.21 2.78
CA ASP A 83 -9.21 -24.32 3.66
C ASP A 83 -8.84 -24.66 5.12
N ALA A 84 -9.86 -24.93 5.93
CA ALA A 84 -9.69 -25.30 7.34
C ALA A 84 -8.93 -26.62 7.53
N ASP A 85 -9.02 -27.54 6.57
CA ASP A 85 -8.39 -28.86 6.60
C ASP A 85 -6.95 -28.84 6.07
N GLY A 86 -6.47 -27.67 5.63
CA GLY A 86 -5.15 -27.51 5.05
C GLY A 86 -5.08 -27.87 3.56
N ILE A 87 -6.23 -28.11 2.92
CA ILE A 87 -6.30 -28.49 1.51
C ILE A 87 -6.17 -27.24 0.64
N ARG A 88 -5.35 -27.34 -0.41
CA ARG A 88 -5.07 -26.26 -1.35
C ARG A 88 -6.14 -26.20 -2.43
N HIS A 89 -6.54 -24.98 -2.79
CA HIS A 89 -7.52 -24.68 -3.83
C HIS A 89 -6.97 -23.62 -4.78
N LEU A 90 -7.19 -23.78 -6.09
CA LEU A 90 -6.82 -22.77 -7.07
C LEU A 90 -7.98 -21.80 -7.28
N VAL A 91 -7.72 -20.51 -7.13
CA VAL A 91 -8.71 -19.45 -7.28
C VAL A 91 -8.45 -18.65 -8.56
N LYS A 92 -9.46 -18.59 -9.42
CA LYS A 92 -9.46 -17.84 -10.69
C LYS A 92 -10.54 -16.77 -10.70
N GLY A 93 -10.44 -15.85 -11.65
CA GLY A 93 -11.39 -14.74 -11.80
C GLY A 93 -11.14 -13.61 -10.81
N PRO A 94 -11.97 -12.56 -10.81
CA PRO A 94 -11.88 -11.52 -9.79
C PRO A 94 -12.32 -12.07 -8.42
N VAL A 95 -11.72 -11.52 -7.37
CA VAL A 95 -12.09 -11.79 -5.97
C VAL A 95 -12.33 -10.43 -5.35
N LEU A 96 -13.55 -10.19 -4.89
CA LEU A 96 -13.94 -8.94 -4.26
C LEU A 96 -13.74 -9.04 -2.75
N PRO A 97 -13.56 -7.91 -2.04
CA PRO A 97 -13.47 -7.92 -0.58
C PRO A 97 -14.66 -8.61 0.10
N ARG A 98 -15.88 -8.41 -0.43
CA ARG A 98 -17.10 -9.08 0.02
C ARG A 98 -16.97 -10.61 -0.04
N ASP A 99 -16.34 -11.14 -1.07
CA ASP A 99 -16.11 -12.59 -1.19
C ASP A 99 -15.19 -13.08 -0.06
N VAL A 100 -14.11 -12.34 0.23
CA VAL A 100 -13.15 -12.65 1.30
C VAL A 100 -13.81 -12.61 2.68
N TRP A 101 -14.69 -11.63 2.94
CA TRP A 101 -15.42 -11.52 4.22
C TRP A 101 -16.38 -12.70 4.47
N HIS A 102 -16.99 -13.23 3.41
CA HIS A 102 -17.99 -14.30 3.49
C HIS A 102 -17.43 -15.70 3.23
N ASP A 103 -16.12 -15.83 3.04
CA ASP A 103 -15.49 -17.13 2.91
C ASP A 103 -15.65 -17.97 4.18
N ALA A 104 -15.71 -19.29 4.00
CA ALA A 104 -15.84 -20.23 5.09
C ALA A 104 -14.70 -20.03 6.12
N LYS A 105 -15.02 -20.20 7.41
CA LYS A 105 -14.02 -20.07 8.47
C LYS A 105 -12.85 -21.02 8.20
N GLY A 106 -11.63 -20.47 8.19
CA GLY A 106 -10.40 -21.23 7.90
C GLY A 106 -9.95 -21.15 6.44
N PHE A 107 -10.80 -20.68 5.53
CA PHE A 107 -10.42 -20.42 4.14
C PHE A 107 -9.54 -19.16 4.05
N ARG A 108 -8.29 -19.34 3.63
CA ARG A 108 -7.27 -18.29 3.62
C ARG A 108 -6.50 -18.24 2.32
N TYR A 109 -6.31 -17.05 1.78
CA TYR A 109 -5.52 -16.83 0.57
C TYR A 109 -4.02 -16.82 0.87
N ILE A 110 -3.22 -17.57 0.12
CA ILE A 110 -1.77 -17.53 0.23
C ILE A 110 -1.25 -16.28 -0.48
N VAL A 111 -0.48 -15.46 0.25
CA VAL A 111 0.11 -14.23 -0.29
C VAL A 111 1.61 -14.34 -0.29
N LYS A 112 2.20 -14.28 -1.49
CA LYS A 112 3.63 -14.14 -1.66
C LYS A 112 4.04 -12.67 -1.42
N LEU A 113 5.12 -12.49 -0.68
CA LEU A 113 5.76 -11.20 -0.44
C LEU A 113 7.12 -11.17 -1.14
N ASN A 114 7.54 -10.00 -1.64
CA ASN A 114 8.91 -9.79 -2.09
C ASN A 114 9.84 -9.43 -0.90
N GLU A 115 11.13 -9.21 -1.18
CA GLU A 115 12.16 -8.82 -0.20
C GLU A 115 11.82 -7.56 0.63
N PHE A 116 10.95 -6.69 0.12
CA PHE A 116 10.50 -5.47 0.77
C PHE A 116 9.16 -5.66 1.52
N ASN A 117 8.74 -6.90 1.77
CA ASN A 117 7.43 -7.23 2.35
C ASN A 117 6.26 -6.64 1.56
N GLN A 118 6.40 -6.55 0.23
CA GLN A 118 5.34 -6.09 -0.66
C GLN A 118 4.58 -7.29 -1.23
N PRO A 119 3.24 -7.27 -1.15
CA PRO A 119 2.42 -8.32 -1.73
C PRO A 119 2.56 -8.30 -3.25
N ILE A 120 2.82 -9.47 -3.82
CA ILE A 120 3.01 -9.64 -5.26
C ILE A 120 1.93 -10.57 -5.82
N ARG A 121 1.82 -10.58 -7.15
CA ARG A 121 0.97 -11.53 -7.88
C ARG A 121 -0.51 -11.39 -7.54
N LYS A 122 -1.33 -12.34 -7.99
CA LYS A 122 -2.78 -12.33 -7.77
C LYS A 122 -3.15 -12.32 -6.29
N GLY A 123 -2.51 -13.17 -5.47
CA GLY A 123 -2.75 -13.19 -4.02
C GLY A 123 -2.50 -11.84 -3.37
N GLY A 124 -1.46 -11.13 -3.80
CA GLY A 124 -1.19 -9.78 -3.34
C GLY A 124 -2.24 -8.74 -3.76
N LYS A 125 -2.76 -8.84 -4.98
CA LYS A 125 -3.86 -7.98 -5.44
C LYS A 125 -5.14 -8.18 -4.60
N ILE A 126 -5.46 -9.42 -4.25
CA ILE A 126 -6.60 -9.76 -3.39
C ILE A 126 -6.42 -9.11 -2.01
N LEU A 127 -5.22 -9.26 -1.42
CA LEU A 127 -4.89 -8.62 -0.14
C LEU A 127 -5.04 -7.10 -0.20
N VAL A 128 -4.43 -6.43 -1.17
CA VAL A 128 -4.50 -4.96 -1.29
C VAL A 128 -5.94 -4.47 -1.43
N SER A 129 -6.76 -5.17 -2.23
CA SER A 129 -8.18 -4.87 -2.35
C SER A 129 -8.92 -5.01 -1.02
N PHE A 130 -8.63 -6.05 -0.25
CA PHE A 130 -9.23 -6.29 1.06
C PHE A 130 -8.79 -5.25 2.11
N LEU A 131 -7.52 -4.83 2.10
CA LEU A 131 -7.01 -3.75 2.96
C LEU A 131 -7.77 -2.44 2.72
N GLY A 132 -8.09 -2.15 1.46
CA GLY A 132 -8.89 -0.98 1.10
C GLY A 132 -10.33 -1.03 1.61
N ASP A 133 -10.87 -2.22 1.84
CA ASP A 133 -12.20 -2.41 2.43
C ASP A 133 -12.15 -2.33 3.96
N ILE A 134 -11.13 -2.93 4.60
CA ILE A 134 -10.85 -2.75 6.03
C ILE A 134 -10.72 -1.26 6.38
N ALA A 135 -10.02 -0.48 5.54
CA ALA A 135 -9.80 0.94 5.76
C ALA A 135 -11.07 1.78 5.85
N LYS A 136 -12.19 1.29 5.31
CA LYS A 136 -13.51 1.94 5.35
C LYS A 136 -14.33 1.54 6.58
N ASN A 137 -13.89 0.53 7.33
CA ASN A 137 -14.60 0.06 8.51
C ASN A 137 -14.19 0.90 9.73
N ASP A 138 -15.07 1.80 10.17
CA ASP A 138 -14.81 2.75 11.27
C ASP A 138 -14.44 2.04 12.59
N SER A 139 -14.98 0.84 12.85
CA SER A 139 -14.65 0.08 14.06
C SER A 139 -13.21 -0.44 14.10
N LEU A 140 -12.59 -0.62 12.93
CA LEU A 140 -11.21 -1.06 12.78
C LEU A 140 -10.27 0.12 12.50
N CYS A 141 -10.75 1.08 11.73
CA CYS A 141 -10.00 2.20 11.16
C CYS A 141 -10.77 3.52 11.39
N PRO A 142 -10.81 4.02 12.65
CA PRO A 142 -11.64 5.17 13.01
C PRO A 142 -11.21 6.42 12.24
N VAL A 143 -12.16 7.03 11.53
CA VAL A 143 -11.86 8.17 10.63
C VAL A 143 -11.70 9.50 11.38
N GLY A 144 -12.22 9.58 12.61
CA GLY A 144 -12.14 10.76 13.49
C GLY A 144 -10.74 11.03 14.04
N VAL A 145 -9.80 10.07 13.92
CA VAL A 145 -8.43 10.26 14.39
C VAL A 145 -7.67 11.20 13.45
N PRO A 146 -6.91 12.20 13.95
CA PRO A 146 -6.25 13.19 13.09
C PRO A 146 -5.28 12.58 12.07
N SER A 147 -4.53 11.56 12.47
CA SER A 147 -3.56 10.85 11.64
C SER A 147 -3.57 9.34 11.89
N TRP A 148 -3.23 8.55 10.86
CA TRP A 148 -3.10 7.10 11.00
C TRP A 148 -2.06 6.69 12.04
N ARG A 149 -1.00 7.50 12.19
CA ARG A 149 0.03 7.31 13.22
C ARG A 149 -0.55 7.37 14.63
N ALA A 150 -1.55 8.22 14.86
CA ALA A 150 -2.23 8.38 16.14
C ALA A 150 -3.29 7.29 16.43
N VAL A 151 -3.65 6.44 15.46
CA VAL A 151 -4.55 5.31 15.71
C VAL A 151 -3.91 4.35 16.71
N ASN A 152 -4.71 3.93 17.71
CA ASN A 152 -4.29 3.08 18.82
C ASN A 152 -3.62 1.77 18.32
N ASN A 153 -2.51 1.39 18.97
CA ASN A 153 -1.77 0.18 18.64
C ASN A 153 -2.59 -1.11 18.80
N GLN A 154 -3.51 -1.18 19.75
CA GLN A 154 -4.45 -2.31 19.89
C GLN A 154 -5.37 -2.44 18.67
N LEU A 155 -5.88 -1.34 18.12
CA LEU A 155 -6.68 -1.38 16.88
C LEU A 155 -5.83 -1.87 15.70
N LYS A 156 -4.60 -1.38 15.58
CA LYS A 156 -3.63 -1.86 14.57
C LYS A 156 -3.37 -3.37 14.71
N THR A 157 -3.23 -3.87 15.93
CA THR A 157 -3.09 -5.32 16.21
C THR A 157 -4.36 -6.09 15.84
N ASN A 158 -5.54 -5.56 16.14
CA ASN A 158 -6.82 -6.17 15.78
C ASN A 158 -6.98 -6.27 14.25
N VAL A 159 -6.56 -5.23 13.53
CA VAL A 159 -6.52 -5.21 12.06
C VAL A 159 -5.58 -6.28 11.51
N VAL A 160 -4.36 -6.38 12.04
CA VAL A 160 -3.41 -7.46 11.65
C VAL A 160 -4.00 -8.84 11.92
N THR A 161 -4.64 -9.02 13.07
CA THR A 161 -5.32 -10.27 13.44
C THR A 161 -6.44 -10.58 12.45
N MET A 162 -7.23 -9.58 12.04
CA MET A 162 -8.29 -9.75 11.04
C MET A 162 -7.71 -10.17 9.70
N ILE A 163 -6.64 -9.53 9.23
CA ILE A 163 -5.98 -9.90 7.97
C ILE A 163 -5.50 -11.36 8.02
N ARG A 164 -4.87 -11.78 9.13
CA ARG A 164 -4.37 -13.15 9.29
C ARG A 164 -5.46 -14.22 9.39
N LYS A 165 -6.72 -13.84 9.66
CA LYS A 165 -7.87 -14.75 9.57
C LYS A 165 -8.23 -15.13 8.14
N HIS A 166 -7.94 -14.26 7.18
CA HIS A 166 -8.31 -14.44 5.76
C HIS A 166 -7.11 -14.68 4.83
N PHE A 167 -5.88 -14.50 5.33
CA PHE A 167 -4.66 -14.60 4.51
C PHE A 167 -3.58 -15.40 5.23
N VAL A 168 -2.88 -16.25 4.47
CA VAL A 168 -1.64 -16.90 4.88
C VAL A 168 -0.49 -15.99 4.48
N LEU A 169 0.20 -15.46 5.48
CA LEU A 169 1.29 -14.50 5.36
C LEU A 169 2.46 -14.97 6.23
N PRO A 170 3.73 -14.66 5.86
CA PRO A 170 4.86 -14.91 6.72
C PRO A 170 4.70 -14.25 8.09
N ASP A 171 5.15 -14.93 9.14
CA ASP A 171 5.18 -14.37 10.48
C ASP A 171 6.34 -13.39 10.64
N GLY A 172 6.13 -12.35 11.45
CA GLY A 172 7.17 -11.42 11.80
C GLY A 172 6.67 -9.99 12.01
N PRO A 173 7.36 -9.22 12.87
CA PRO A 173 6.98 -7.84 13.19
C PRO A 173 7.08 -6.91 11.97
N LEU A 174 8.04 -7.15 11.06
CA LEU A 174 8.21 -6.33 9.86
C LEU A 174 7.05 -6.49 8.87
N VAL A 175 6.53 -7.71 8.70
CA VAL A 175 5.35 -7.97 7.86
C VAL A 175 4.13 -7.28 8.47
N ASN A 176 3.91 -7.44 9.78
CA ASN A 176 2.79 -6.78 10.48
C ASN A 176 2.86 -5.25 10.34
N LYS A 177 4.06 -4.66 10.51
CA LYS A 177 4.28 -3.23 10.28
C LYS A 177 3.95 -2.84 8.84
N ALA A 178 4.41 -3.61 7.86
CA ALA A 178 4.13 -3.34 6.44
C ALA A 178 2.63 -3.39 6.12
N LEU A 179 1.87 -4.31 6.72
CA LEU A 179 0.41 -4.38 6.55
C LEU A 179 -0.28 -3.13 7.10
N VAL A 180 0.08 -2.70 8.31
CA VAL A 180 -0.49 -1.50 8.95
C VAL A 180 -0.17 -0.24 8.14
N MET A 181 1.06 -0.11 7.64
CA MET A 181 1.45 1.03 6.80
C MET A 181 0.65 1.11 5.49
N ARG A 182 0.32 -0.04 4.89
CA ARG A 182 -0.44 -0.08 3.63
C ARG A 182 -1.88 0.40 3.74
N ILE A 183 -2.46 0.37 4.94
CA ILE A 183 -3.83 0.80 5.20
C ILE A 183 -3.95 2.32 5.26
N GLU A 184 -2.87 3.03 5.60
CA GLU A 184 -2.85 4.48 5.75
C GLU A 184 -3.37 5.20 4.50
N LYS A 185 -2.91 4.78 3.32
CA LYS A 185 -3.32 5.41 2.06
C LYS A 185 -4.81 5.17 1.74
N PRO A 186 -5.33 3.92 1.71
CA PRO A 186 -6.77 3.69 1.55
C PRO A 186 -7.63 4.38 2.62
N TRP A 187 -7.15 4.48 3.86
CA TRP A 187 -7.85 5.18 4.93
C TRP A 187 -7.93 6.69 4.68
N ASN A 188 -6.83 7.32 4.25
CA ASN A 188 -6.83 8.73 3.84
C ASN A 188 -7.72 8.97 2.61
N ASN A 189 -7.68 8.07 1.62
CA ASN A 189 -8.55 8.14 0.45
C ASN A 189 -10.03 8.06 0.86
N HIS A 190 -10.36 7.20 1.83
CA HIS A 190 -11.71 7.11 2.37
C HIS A 190 -12.12 8.43 3.05
N ARG A 191 -11.28 9.02 3.90
CA ARG A 191 -11.53 10.34 4.51
C ARG A 191 -11.74 11.43 3.46
N TYR A 192 -10.93 11.44 2.41
CA TYR A 192 -11.09 12.38 1.30
C TYR A 192 -12.44 12.22 0.61
N LYS A 193 -12.85 10.98 0.32
CA LYS A 193 -14.17 10.70 -0.27
C LYS A 193 -15.31 11.16 0.64
N LEU A 194 -15.23 10.89 1.94
CA LEU A 194 -16.21 11.38 2.91
C LEU A 194 -16.29 12.91 2.91
N LYS A 195 -15.14 13.61 2.84
CA LYS A 195 -15.12 15.07 2.74
C LYS A 195 -15.81 15.57 1.49
N LYS A 196 -15.49 14.97 0.34
CA LYS A 196 -16.04 15.34 -0.98
C LYS A 196 -17.56 15.15 -1.01
N ASP A 197 -18.04 14.03 -0.48
CA ASP A 197 -19.42 13.59 -0.67
C ASP A 197 -20.36 14.15 0.41
N PHE A 198 -19.87 14.41 1.63
CA PHE A 198 -20.73 14.72 2.78
C PHE A 198 -20.41 16.04 3.51
N PHE A 199 -19.23 16.63 3.32
CA PHE A 199 -18.86 17.87 4.01
C PHE A 199 -18.99 19.10 3.10
N VAL A 200 -19.87 20.04 3.48
CA VAL A 200 -20.14 21.25 2.70
C VAL A 200 -19.80 22.47 3.57
N PRO A 201 -18.60 23.06 3.43
CA PRO A 201 -18.13 24.09 4.35
C PRO A 201 -18.75 25.48 4.14
N VAL A 202 -19.27 25.80 2.95
CA VAL A 202 -19.73 27.16 2.60
C VAL A 202 -21.24 27.32 2.75
N ASN A 203 -22.00 26.27 2.41
CA ASN A 203 -23.46 26.34 2.29
C ASN A 203 -24.21 25.61 3.41
N LYS A 204 -23.50 25.03 4.39
CA LYS A 204 -24.09 24.35 5.54
C LYS A 204 -23.46 24.85 6.83
N SER A 205 -24.28 24.98 7.87
CA SER A 205 -23.83 25.26 9.23
C SER A 205 -22.98 24.10 9.77
N ARG A 206 -22.31 24.36 10.90
CA ARG A 206 -21.54 23.34 11.60
C ARG A 206 -22.43 22.17 12.05
N GLU A 207 -23.61 22.48 12.56
CA GLU A 207 -24.63 21.54 13.03
C GLU A 207 -25.20 20.70 11.88
N GLU A 208 -25.46 21.33 10.73
CA GLU A 208 -25.92 20.62 9.53
C GLU A 208 -24.86 19.66 8.98
N ASN A 209 -23.57 20.02 9.06
CA ASN A 209 -22.48 19.11 8.70
C ASN A 209 -22.36 17.94 9.68
N TYR A 210 -22.56 18.16 10.98
CA TYR A 210 -22.59 17.05 11.96
C TYR A 210 -23.77 16.10 11.75
N ALA A 211 -24.93 16.62 11.35
CA ALA A 211 -26.11 15.80 11.09
C ALA A 211 -25.97 14.92 9.84
N ASN A 212 -25.09 15.28 8.90
CA ASN A 212 -24.87 14.55 7.64
C ASN A 212 -23.93 13.33 7.82
N VAL A 213 -24.26 12.43 8.75
CA VAL A 213 -23.44 11.25 9.08
C VAL A 213 -23.52 10.20 7.95
N PRO A 214 -22.38 9.81 7.36
CA PRO A 214 -22.34 8.78 6.31
C PRO A 214 -22.60 7.37 6.86
N ASP A 215 -23.22 6.52 6.02
CA ASP A 215 -23.43 5.10 6.37
C ASP A 215 -22.11 4.39 6.69
N GLY A 216 -22.10 3.64 7.79
CA GLY A 216 -20.93 2.87 8.25
C GLY A 216 -19.89 3.67 9.04
N VAL A 217 -20.09 4.97 9.23
CA VAL A 217 -19.26 5.82 10.12
C VAL A 217 -20.04 6.11 11.41
N SER A 218 -19.40 5.96 12.56
CA SER A 218 -20.04 6.30 13.84
C SER A 218 -20.22 7.82 13.96
N THR A 219 -21.33 8.27 14.57
CA THR A 219 -21.58 9.70 14.82
C THR A 219 -20.40 10.37 15.52
N ARG A 220 -19.78 9.68 16.49
CA ARG A 220 -18.60 10.19 17.19
C ARG A 220 -17.42 10.42 16.25
N SER A 221 -17.02 9.41 15.47
CA SER A 221 -15.89 9.56 14.56
C SER A 221 -16.18 10.56 13.44
N TRP A 222 -17.44 10.71 13.02
CA TRP A 222 -17.85 11.76 12.10
C TRP A 222 -17.68 13.15 12.70
N THR A 223 -18.19 13.40 13.91
CA THR A 223 -18.03 14.69 14.59
C THR A 223 -16.55 15.05 14.77
N GLU A 224 -15.73 14.11 15.25
CA GLU A 224 -14.28 14.30 15.41
C GLU A 224 -13.60 14.62 14.06
N LEU A 225 -14.04 14.00 12.96
CA LEU A 225 -13.50 14.26 11.63
C LEU A 225 -13.91 15.63 11.07
N VAL A 226 -15.17 16.02 11.25
CA VAL A 226 -15.68 17.35 10.85
C VAL A 226 -14.95 18.44 11.63
N ASP A 227 -14.77 18.26 12.94
CA ASP A 227 -13.97 19.15 13.78
C ASP A 227 -12.55 19.32 13.25
N TYR A 228 -11.91 18.20 12.90
CA TYR A 228 -10.58 18.22 12.31
C TYR A 228 -10.52 19.05 11.01
N TRP A 229 -11.53 18.97 10.14
CA TRP A 229 -11.56 19.75 8.89
C TRP A 229 -11.85 21.24 9.08
N LEU A 230 -12.49 21.62 10.19
CA LEU A 230 -12.79 23.00 10.54
C LEU A 230 -11.63 23.69 11.29
N LEU A 231 -10.57 22.94 11.66
CA LEU A 231 -9.37 23.55 12.22
C LEU A 231 -8.70 24.48 11.19
N PRO A 232 -8.24 25.68 11.58
CA PRO A 232 -7.57 26.61 10.66
C PRO A 232 -6.40 25.97 9.89
N GLU A 233 -5.56 25.19 10.58
CA GLU A 233 -4.43 24.47 9.98
C GLU A 233 -4.84 23.44 8.91
N ALA A 234 -6.05 22.88 9.01
CA ALA A 234 -6.57 21.91 8.04
C ALA A 234 -7.22 22.59 6.83
N MET A 235 -7.62 23.85 6.97
CA MET A 235 -8.18 24.67 5.89
C MET A 235 -7.11 25.29 4.99
N GLU A 236 -5.90 25.54 5.49
CA GLU A 236 -4.77 26.09 4.70
C GLU A 236 -4.07 25.06 3.80
N LYS A 237 -3.97 23.81 4.26
CA LYS A 237 -3.26 22.72 3.55
C LYS A 237 -3.77 22.41 2.12
N PRO A 238 -5.09 22.45 1.81
CA PRO A 238 -5.60 22.17 0.47
C PRO A 238 -5.10 23.13 -0.62
N GLU A 239 -4.89 24.42 -0.31
CA GLU A 239 -4.42 25.39 -1.31
C GLU A 239 -2.97 25.10 -1.73
N MET A 240 -2.11 24.79 -0.77
CA MET A 240 -0.72 24.39 -1.04
C MET A 240 -0.66 23.10 -1.88
N GLY A 241 -1.51 22.12 -1.58
CA GLY A 241 -1.57 20.85 -2.34
C GLY A 241 -1.99 21.05 -3.79
N LYS A 242 -3.00 21.89 -4.05
CA LYS A 242 -3.44 22.23 -5.42
C LYS A 242 -2.33 22.92 -6.21
N ASN A 243 -1.59 23.83 -5.59
CA ASN A 243 -0.47 24.52 -6.22
C ASN A 243 0.66 23.55 -6.57
N ALA A 244 1.00 22.61 -5.67
CA ALA A 244 2.00 21.59 -5.94
C ALA A 244 1.58 20.65 -7.08
N GLN A 245 0.32 20.19 -7.09
CA GLN A 245 -0.22 19.33 -8.16
C GLN A 245 -0.25 20.06 -9.51
N ALA A 246 -0.59 21.35 -9.54
CA ALA A 246 -0.56 22.15 -10.77
C ALA A 246 0.84 22.29 -11.37
N LEU A 247 1.90 22.14 -10.54
CA LEU A 247 3.30 22.16 -10.98
C LEU A 247 3.80 20.78 -11.48
N GLN A 248 3.03 19.70 -11.28
CA GLN A 248 3.39 18.38 -11.77
C GLN A 248 3.12 18.25 -13.27
N GLY A 249 4.16 18.38 -14.09
CA GLY A 249 4.06 18.33 -15.56
C GLY A 249 4.00 16.92 -16.17
N ASN A 250 4.38 15.88 -15.42
CA ASN A 250 4.53 14.54 -15.96
C ASN A 250 3.37 13.63 -15.56
N LYS A 251 2.60 13.17 -16.55
CA LYS A 251 1.60 12.12 -16.37
C LYS A 251 2.30 10.76 -16.25
N HIS A 252 1.98 10.01 -15.20
CA HIS A 252 2.53 8.68 -14.99
C HIS A 252 2.07 7.69 -16.07
N ASN A 253 3.01 6.95 -16.68
CA ASN A 253 2.76 6.02 -17.79
C ASN A 253 3.04 4.53 -17.45
N SER A 254 3.21 4.18 -16.18
CA SER A 254 3.69 2.83 -15.80
C SER A 254 2.69 1.68 -15.96
N GLY A 255 1.48 1.95 -16.46
CA GLY A 255 0.42 0.96 -16.64
C GLY A 255 -0.11 0.37 -15.33
N ALA A 256 -0.98 -0.64 -15.43
CA ALA A 256 -1.70 -1.23 -14.29
C ALA A 256 -0.86 -2.21 -13.43
N THR A 257 0.44 -2.37 -13.71
CA THR A 257 1.30 -3.32 -13.00
C THR A 257 2.06 -2.61 -11.88
N SER A 258 1.86 -3.04 -10.64
CA SER A 258 2.56 -2.46 -9.50
C SER A 258 4.08 -2.61 -9.61
N PHE A 259 4.83 -1.62 -9.10
CA PHE A 259 6.29 -1.66 -9.12
C PHE A 259 6.87 -2.89 -8.41
N ALA A 260 6.19 -3.40 -7.38
CA ALA A 260 6.55 -4.66 -6.73
C ALA A 260 6.54 -5.83 -7.72
N ASN A 261 5.50 -5.95 -8.54
CA ASN A 261 5.43 -6.97 -9.58
C ASN A 261 6.44 -6.73 -10.70
N ARG A 262 6.67 -5.47 -11.11
CA ARG A 262 7.69 -5.12 -12.10
C ARG A 262 9.10 -5.54 -11.66
N ARG A 263 9.46 -5.30 -10.39
CA ARG A 263 10.76 -5.74 -9.84
C ARG A 263 10.91 -7.25 -9.92
N VAL A 264 9.90 -8.00 -9.48
CA VAL A 264 9.96 -9.48 -9.54
C VAL A 264 10.05 -9.98 -10.98
N ASP A 265 9.30 -9.38 -11.90
CA ASP A 265 9.36 -9.75 -13.32
C ASP A 265 10.75 -9.45 -13.92
N MET A 266 11.35 -8.31 -13.56
CA MET A 266 12.73 -7.97 -13.94
C MET A 266 13.75 -8.97 -13.37
N PHE A 267 13.65 -9.33 -12.09
CA PHE A 267 14.54 -10.31 -11.48
C PHE A 267 14.42 -11.69 -12.14
N LYS A 268 13.19 -12.19 -12.36
CA LYS A 268 12.96 -13.45 -13.08
C LYS A 268 13.54 -13.42 -14.50
N PHE A 269 13.39 -12.29 -15.18
CA PHE A 269 13.94 -12.12 -16.53
C PHE A 269 15.48 -12.13 -16.53
N LEU A 270 16.12 -11.44 -15.59
CA LEU A 270 17.58 -11.46 -15.46
C LEU A 270 18.08 -12.87 -15.13
N ASP A 271 17.46 -13.54 -14.16
CA ASP A 271 17.84 -14.90 -13.76
C ASP A 271 17.74 -15.89 -14.93
N SER A 272 16.69 -15.81 -15.75
CA SER A 272 16.57 -16.62 -16.98
C SER A 272 17.68 -16.35 -18.02
N ARG A 273 18.18 -15.10 -18.12
CA ARG A 273 19.29 -14.76 -19.03
C ARG A 273 20.67 -15.16 -18.51
N PHE A 274 20.86 -15.27 -17.20
CA PHE A 274 22.13 -15.67 -16.59
C PHE A 274 22.20 -17.18 -16.39
N SER A 275 21.10 -17.84 -16.04
CA SER A 275 21.00 -19.31 -16.03
C SER A 275 21.12 -19.92 -17.43
N GLY A 276 20.66 -19.22 -18.48
CA GLY A 276 20.93 -19.57 -19.88
C GLY A 276 22.36 -19.26 -20.36
N ARG A 277 23.23 -18.71 -19.49
CA ARG A 277 24.64 -18.40 -19.75
C ARG A 277 25.55 -19.03 -18.69
N SER A 278 25.60 -20.35 -18.69
CA SER A 278 26.64 -21.19 -18.08
C SER A 278 26.91 -22.29 -19.13
N LEU A 279 28.04 -22.46 -19.80
CA LEU A 279 29.45 -22.15 -19.56
C LEU A 279 30.10 -21.70 -20.89
N CYS A 280 30.69 -20.51 -20.94
CA CYS A 280 31.75 -20.12 -21.88
C CYS A 280 32.25 -18.76 -21.40
N CYS A 281 33.13 -18.77 -20.38
CA CYS A 281 34.10 -17.72 -20.03
C CYS A 281 34.55 -17.94 -18.57
N THR A 282 35.27 -19.03 -18.34
CA THR A 282 36.19 -19.16 -17.19
C THR A 282 37.50 -19.75 -17.69
N ALA A 283 38.16 -19.01 -18.59
CA ALA A 283 39.55 -19.21 -18.93
C ALA A 283 40.11 -17.91 -19.53
N GLU A 284 40.41 -16.92 -18.67
CA GLU A 284 41.43 -15.88 -18.89
C GLU A 284 41.36 -14.84 -17.76
N TYR A 285 41.67 -15.25 -16.54
CA TYR A 285 42.24 -14.36 -15.52
C TYR A 285 43.10 -15.21 -14.56
N ALA A 286 44.00 -16.00 -15.16
CA ALA A 286 45.09 -16.67 -14.47
C ALA A 286 46.38 -16.31 -15.20
N GLY A 287 46.85 -15.08 -14.96
CA GLY A 287 48.09 -14.59 -15.56
C GLY A 287 48.16 -13.08 -15.50
N LEU A 288 48.40 -12.52 -14.32
CA LEU A 288 49.07 -11.22 -14.11
C LEU A 288 49.19 -10.90 -12.60
N VAL A 289 49.77 -11.83 -11.83
CA VAL A 289 50.49 -11.47 -10.59
C VAL A 289 51.70 -12.39 -10.47
N SER A 290 52.73 -12.08 -11.24
CA SER A 290 54.10 -12.49 -10.95
C SER A 290 55.00 -11.32 -11.31
N PHE A 291 55.16 -10.38 -10.37
CA PHE A 291 56.35 -9.57 -10.26
C PHE A 291 56.67 -9.42 -8.77
N ARG A 292 57.70 -10.16 -8.35
CA ARG A 292 58.43 -9.96 -7.12
C ARG A 292 59.86 -9.66 -7.57
N GLU A 293 60.26 -8.40 -7.41
CA GLU A 293 61.52 -7.93 -6.83
C GLU A 293 61.49 -6.40 -6.75
#